data_AF-A0A501XFT8-F1
#
_entry.id   AF-A0A501XFT8-F1
#
_cell.length_a   1.000
_cell.length_b   1.000
_cell.length_c   1.000
_cell.angle_alpha   90.00
_cell.angle_beta   90.00
_cell.angle_gamma   90.00
#
_symmetry.space_group_name_H-M   'P 1'
#
loop_
_entity.id
_entity.type
_entity.pdbx_description
1 polymer ?
#
loop_
_entity_poly.entity_id
_entity_poly.type
_entity_poly.pdbx_seq_one_letter_code
_entity_poly.pdbx_strand_id
1 'polypeptide(L)' 'MGQLLIRNLDPELVEDYRQAAAANHRSLEAELRLALEAARPVSLRRRDALAARLAAIRSLGGDVPAGSTIDLLREDRDR' A
#
# COMPACT_ATOMS: atom_id res chain seq x y z
N MET A 1 12.82 13.67 12.99
CA MET A 1 12.87 12.97 14.28
C MET A 1 11.59 13.27 15.02
N GLY A 2 10.79 12.24 15.32
CA GLY A 2 9.57 12.37 16.11
C GLY A 2 9.54 11.22 17.11
N GLN A 3 9.14 11.51 18.35
CA GLN A 3 9.03 10.54 19.42
C GLN A 3 7.57 10.50 19.89
N LEU A 4 7.02 9.30 20.05
CA LEU A 4 5.66 9.09 20.53
C LEU A 4 5.73 8.24 21.80
N LEU A 5 5.02 8.67 22.85
CA LEU A 5 4.83 7.88 24.07
C LEU A 5 3.39 7.37 24.09
N ILE A 6 3.21 6.07 23.97
CA ILE A 6 1.88 5.43 24.07
C ILE A 6 1.74 4.90 25.51
N ARG A 7 0.76 5.42 26.24
CA ARG A 7 0.45 5.00 27.61
C ARG A 7 -0.77 4.09 27.62
N ASN A 8 -0.92 3.30 28.69
CA ASN A 8 -2.06 2.41 28.91
C ASN A 8 -2.29 1.44 27.74
N LEU A 9 -1.19 0.89 27.20
CA LEU A 9 -1.24 -0.20 26.25
C LEU A 9 -1.63 -1.49 26.98
N ASP A 10 -2.45 -2.29 26.32
CA ASP A 10 -2.75 -3.64 26.77
C ASP A 10 -1.43 -4.44 26.90
N PRO A 11 -1.11 -5.00 28.08
CA PRO A 11 0.09 -5.78 28.26
C PRO A 11 0.16 -6.98 27.32
N GLU A 12 -0.97 -7.62 27.00
CA GLU A 12 -0.99 -8.77 26.08
C GLU A 12 -0.55 -8.37 24.68
N LEU A 13 -1.01 -7.20 24.20
CA LEU A 13 -0.60 -6.64 22.91
C LEU A 13 0.90 -6.37 22.85
N VAL A 14 1.50 -5.90 23.95
CA VAL A 14 2.95 -5.67 24.02
C VAL A 14 3.73 -6.98 23.93
N GLU A 15 3.24 -8.05 24.56
CA GLU A 15 3.85 -9.37 24.47
C GLU A 15 3.77 -9.95 23.06
N ASP A 16 2.62 -9.83 22.40
CA ASP A 16 2.44 -10.30 21.01
C ASP A 16 3.44 -9.63 20.06
N TYR A 17 3.58 -8.30 20.18
CA TYR A 17 4.56 -7.56 19.37
C TYR A 17 6.02 -7.89 19.74
N ARG A 18 6.29 -8.24 21.00
CA ARG A 18 7.63 -8.68 21.42
C ARG A 18 7.98 -10.02 20.78
N GLN A 19 7.03 -10.96 20.76
CA GLN A 19 7.21 -12.25 20.09
C GLN A 19 7.39 -12.07 18.58
N ALA A 20 6.58 -11.22 17.95
CA ALA A 20 6.72 -10.91 16.52
C ALA A 20 8.08 -10.27 16.20
N ALA A 21 8.54 -9.33 17.03
CA ALA A 21 9.85 -8.70 16.87
C ALA A 21 11.00 -9.71 16.97
N ALA A 22 10.93 -10.63 17.93
CA ALA A 22 11.90 -11.71 18.10
C ALA A 22 11.91 -12.66 16.89
N ALA A 23 10.74 -13.09 16.42
CA ALA A 23 10.60 -13.94 15.23
C ALA A 23 11.14 -13.26 13.96
N ASN A 24 11.02 -11.93 13.89
CA ASN A 24 11.50 -11.12 12.78
C ASN A 24 12.93 -10.60 12.94
N HIS A 25 13.66 -11.05 13.97
CA HIS A 25 15.03 -10.62 14.30
C HIS A 25 15.22 -9.10 14.37
N ARG A 26 14.24 -8.37 14.93
CA ARG A 26 14.28 -6.92 15.07
C ARG A 26 13.90 -6.47 16.48
N SER A 27 14.19 -5.21 16.81
CA SER A 27 13.75 -4.64 18.09
C SER A 27 12.24 -4.40 18.10
N LEU A 28 11.64 -4.38 19.29
CA LEU A 28 10.23 -4.05 19.47
C LEU A 28 9.89 -2.67 18.86
N GLU A 29 10.76 -1.69 19.06
CA GLU A 29 10.62 -0.37 18.45
C GLU A 29 10.59 -0.44 16.91
N ALA A 30 11.50 -1.22 16.31
CA ALA A 30 11.56 -1.38 14.86
C ALA A 30 10.31 -2.06 14.31
N GLU A 31 9.80 -3.08 15.00
CA GLU A 31 8.54 -3.76 14.65
C GLU A 31 7.36 -2.79 14.69
N LEU A 32 7.20 -2.05 15.79
CA LEU A 32 6.12 -1.07 15.95
C LEU A 32 6.22 0.06 14.92
N ARG A 33 7.43 0.53 14.61
CA ARG A 33 7.65 1.54 13.57
C ARG A 33 7.18 1.04 12.21
N LEU A 34 7.50 -0.20 11.84
CA LEU A 34 7.05 -0.80 10.58
C LEU A 34 5.52 -0.98 10.57
N ALA A 35 4.92 -1.41 11.67
CA ALA A 35 3.47 -1.52 11.80
C ALA A 35 2.78 -0.16 11.61
N LEU A 36 3.32 0.92 12.20
CA LEU A 36 2.80 2.28 12.02
C LEU A 36 2.99 2.81 10.59
N GLU A 37 4.11 2.48 9.95
CA GLU A 37 4.36 2.84 8.55
C GLU A 37 3.41 2.12 7.60
N ALA A 38 3.13 0.83 7.85
CA ALA A 38 2.19 0.03 7.08
C ALA A 38 0.75 0.52 7.26
N ALA A 39 0.38 0.89 8.50
CA ALA A 39 -0.93 1.44 8.83
C ALA A 39 -1.07 2.94 8.47
N ARG A 40 -0.06 3.54 7.81
CA ARG A 40 -0.04 4.97 7.52
C ARG A 40 -1.30 5.36 6.74
N PRO A 41 -2.15 6.27 7.29
CA PRO A 41 -3.36 6.69 6.62
C PRO A 41 -3.06 7.24 5.23
N VAL A 42 -3.88 6.86 4.25
CA VAL A 42 -3.81 7.47 2.92
C VAL A 42 -4.28 8.91 3.07
N SER A 43 -3.35 9.86 3.11
CA SER A 43 -3.70 11.28 3.15
C SER A 43 -4.47 11.65 1.88
N LEU A 44 -5.45 12.56 2.01
CA LEU A 44 -6.18 13.11 0.85
C LEU A 44 -5.19 13.61 -0.22
N ARG A 45 -4.11 14.29 0.21
CA ARG A 45 -3.02 14.72 -0.66
C ARG A 45 -2.36 13.59 -1.46
N ARG A 46 -2.19 12.40 -0.89
CA ARG A 46 -1.66 11.22 -1.60
C ARG A 46 -2.68 10.64 -2.58
N ARG A 47 -3.97 10.67 -2.24
CA ARG A 47 -5.04 10.25 -3.17
C ARG A 47 -5.10 11.16 -4.38
N ASP A 48 -5.09 12.47 -4.17
CA ASP A 48 -5.16 13.46 -5.25
C ASP A 48 -3.93 13.36 -6.17
N ALA A 49 -2.73 13.20 -5.58
CA ALA A 49 -1.50 13.00 -6.34
C ALA A 49 -1.52 11.69 -7.15
N LEU A 50 -2.08 10.61 -6.59
CA LEU A 50 -2.25 9.35 -7.29
C LEU A 50 -3.28 9.47 -8.43
N ALA A 51 -4.41 10.13 -8.17
CA ALA A 51 -5.45 10.37 -9.16
C ALA A 51 -4.92 11.21 -10.34
N ALA A 52 -4.16 12.28 -10.05
CA ALA A 52 -3.52 13.11 -11.06
C ALA A 52 -2.52 12.30 -11.91
N ARG A 53 -1.72 11.43 -11.28
CA ARG A 53 -0.78 10.56 -12.00
C ARG A 53 -1.48 9.53 -12.88
N LEU A 54 -2.59 8.94 -12.41
CA LEU A 54 -3.41 8.02 -13.21
C LEU A 54 -4.13 8.73 -14.35
N ALA A 55 -4.55 9.99 -14.16
CA ALA A 55 -5.12 10.81 -15.23
C ALA A 55 -4.07 11.11 -16.32
N ALA A 56 -2.83 11.45 -15.92
CA ALA A 56 -1.72 11.67 -16.85
C ALA A 56 -1.41 10.39 -17.65
N ILE A 57 -1.33 9.23 -17.00
CA ILE A 57 -1.11 7.94 -17.70
C ILE A 57 -2.24 7.65 -18.69
N ARG A 58 -3.51 7.88 -18.32
CA ARG A 58 -4.65 7.71 -19.23
C ARG A 58 -4.57 8.64 -20.44
N SER A 59 -4.14 9.89 -20.24
CA SER A 59 -3.96 10.83 -21.36
C SER A 59 -2.85 10.42 -22.34
N LEU A 60 -1.86 9.64 -21.91
CA LEU A 60 -0.82 9.08 -22.79
C LEU A 60 -1.34 7.91 -23.65
N GLY A 61 -2.36 7.20 -23.18
CA GLY A 61 -2.89 6.01 -23.84
C GLY A 61 -3.80 6.31 -25.03
N GLY A 62 -4.21 7.57 -25.24
CA GLY A 62 -5.27 7.90 -26.21
C GLY A 62 -6.60 7.23 -25.89
N ASP A 63 -7.63 7.50 -26.69
CA ASP A 63 -8.95 6.87 -26.58
C ASP A 63 -8.90 5.47 -27.23
N VAL A 64 -7.97 4.63 -26.78
CA VAL A 64 -7.94 3.22 -27.17
C VAL A 64 -9.11 2.61 -26.41
N PRO A 65 -10.14 2.07 -27.11
CA PRO A 65 -11.20 1.34 -26.44
C PRO A 65 -10.52 0.32 -25.55
N ALA A 66 -10.98 0.16 -24.31
CA ALA A 66 -10.60 -1.00 -23.51
C ALA A 66 -11.21 -2.24 -24.17
N GLY A 67 -10.71 -2.61 -25.35
CA GLY A 67 -11.02 -3.85 -26.03
C GLY A 67 -10.63 -4.94 -25.06
N SER A 68 -11.62 -5.77 -24.71
CA SER A 68 -11.33 -6.95 -23.92
C SER A 68 -10.22 -7.71 -24.63
N THR A 69 -9.26 -8.26 -23.88
CA THR A 69 -8.21 -9.11 -24.46
C THR A 69 -8.80 -10.23 -25.34
N ILE A 70 -10.04 -10.63 -25.06
CA ILE A 70 -10.81 -11.60 -25.83
C ILE A 70 -11.11 -11.11 -27.25
N ASP A 71 -11.39 -9.83 -27.47
CA ASP A 71 -11.73 -9.28 -28.79
C ASP A 71 -10.49 -9.25 -29.69
N LEU A 72 -9.33 -8.86 -29.13
CA LEU A 72 -8.04 -8.92 -29.84
C LEU A 72 -7.66 -10.36 -30.23
N LEU A 73 -7.95 -11.33 -29.36
CA LEU A 73 -7.70 -12.76 -29.64
C LEU A 73 -8.64 -13.35 -30.70
N ARG A 74 -9.82 -12.75 -30.92
CA ARG A 74 -10.73 -13.15 -32.00
C ARG A 74 -10.27 -12.59 -33.34
N GLU A 75 -9.90 -11.31 -33.38
CA GLU A 75 -9.37 -10.65 -34.59
C GLU A 75 -8.11 -11.34 -35.14
N ASP A 76 -7.22 -11.81 -34.26
CA ASP A 76 -6.00 -12.54 -34.67
C ASP A 76 -6.29 -13.96 -35.18
N ARG A 77 -7.34 -14.60 -34.67
CA ARG A 77 -7.74 -15.96 -35.08
C ARG A 77 -8.44 -15.98 -36.44
N ASP A 78 -9.21 -14.93 -36.74
CA ASP A 78 -10.01 -14.83 -37.96
C ASP A 78 -9.19 -14.30 -39.17
N ARG A 79 -7.85 -14.21 -39.02
CA ARG A 79 -6.87 -13.81 -40.04
C ARG A 79 -6.20 -15.02 -40.71
#